data_AF-A0A7S1RUU7-F1
#
_entry.id   AF-A0A7S1RUU7-F1
#
_cell.length_a   1.000
_cell.length_b   1.000
_cell.length_c   1.000
_cell.angle_alpha   90.00
_cell.angle_beta   90.00
_cell.angle_gamma   90.00
#
_symmetry.space_group_name_H-M   'P 1'
#
loop_
_entity.id
_entity.type
_entity.pdbx_description
1 polymer ?
#
loop_
_entity_poly.entity_id
_entity_poly.type
_entity_poly.pdbx_seq_one_letter_code
_entity_poly.pdbx_strand_id
1 'polypeptide(L)'
;VPQLWNERRHARIRVRDGRLVDAERGVSTSTHGVYGGVAFQLEEVPTMQAARLPRAGATVTARQLALAGGGKARSFGQIPGAPKGVDLNLDGFDLSAPVPLPRAEQAEAAPEASAACAKAFWFSLACNSGSVFAADDRRFFKALFNPHLSDRQQEGQRFALPQTSFGYIEGLRRLVKKEEDVQESRKRHFLSKDFLEDQAGSLYPGSWDSSIAIAREHARKASPAAAAREGWLPSGATAAHLQSMLKTAAPVFDKCTEDGSRFRIYRLGSFEV
;
A
#
# COMPACT_ATOMS: atom_id res chain seq x y z
N VAL A 1 0.22 1.92 3.85
CA VAL A 1 -0.46 0.60 3.70
C VAL A 1 0.65 -0.44 3.60
N PRO A 2 0.65 -1.53 4.39
CA PRO A 2 1.80 -2.44 4.40
C PRO A 2 1.84 -3.23 3.08
N GLN A 3 3.04 -3.31 2.52
CA GLN A 3 3.47 -4.00 1.30
C GLN A 3 3.06 -5.49 1.19
N LEU A 4 2.51 -6.07 2.27
CA LEU A 4 2.18 -7.49 2.40
C LEU A 4 0.80 -7.86 1.84
N TRP A 5 -0.10 -6.90 1.59
CA TRP A 5 -1.44 -7.23 1.08
C TRP A 5 -1.47 -7.61 -0.41
N ASN A 6 -0.40 -7.33 -1.15
CA ASN A 6 -0.32 -7.60 -2.58
C ASN A 6 0.51 -8.86 -2.94
N GLU A 7 1.16 -9.50 -1.95
CA GLU A 7 1.92 -10.73 -2.19
C GLU A 7 0.97 -11.94 -2.25
N ARG A 8 0.42 -12.22 -3.44
CA ARG A 8 -0.39 -13.43 -3.67
C ARG A 8 0.52 -14.65 -3.79
N ARG A 9 0.72 -15.36 -2.67
CA ARG A 9 1.33 -16.70 -2.70
C ARG A 9 0.26 -17.74 -3.01
N HIS A 10 0.36 -18.36 -4.18
CA HIS A 10 -0.49 -19.48 -4.55
C HIS A 10 0.13 -20.78 -4.03
N ALA A 11 -0.48 -21.39 -3.01
CA ALA A 11 -0.17 -22.76 -2.63
C ALA A 11 -1.15 -23.71 -3.34
N ARG A 12 -0.63 -24.69 -4.09
CA ARG A 12 -1.46 -25.75 -4.69
C ARG A 12 -1.72 -26.83 -3.64
N ILE A 13 -2.77 -26.64 -2.85
CA ILE A 13 -3.16 -27.57 -1.79
C ILE A 13 -4.00 -28.69 -2.41
N ARG A 14 -3.59 -29.96 -2.24
CA ARG A 14 -4.42 -31.13 -2.56
C ARG A 14 -4.95 -31.73 -1.27
N VAL A 15 -6.23 -32.07 -1.25
CA VAL A 15 -6.87 -32.77 -0.13
C VAL A 15 -7.16 -34.20 -0.57
N ARG A 16 -6.72 -35.19 0.22
CA ARG A 16 -7.02 -36.61 0.02
C ARG A 16 -7.44 -37.20 1.36
N ASP A 17 -8.61 -37.83 1.41
CA ASP A 17 -9.16 -38.47 2.61
C ASP A 17 -9.21 -37.54 3.85
N GLY A 18 -9.56 -36.27 3.63
CA GLY A 18 -9.64 -35.25 4.68
C GLY A 18 -8.28 -34.76 5.20
N ARG A 19 -7.17 -35.12 4.55
CA ARG A 19 -5.81 -34.65 4.91
C ARG A 19 -5.20 -33.83 3.78
N LEU A 20 -4.45 -32.79 4.16
CA LEU A 20 -3.65 -32.00 3.22
C LEU A 20 -2.43 -32.81 2.78
N VAL A 21 -2.27 -32.98 1.47
CA VAL A 21 -1.14 -33.71 0.87
C VAL A 21 -0.35 -32.75 -0.01
N ASP A 22 0.97 -32.72 0.19
CA ASP A 22 1.89 -32.00 -0.69
C ASP A 22 1.78 -32.59 -2.11
N ALA A 23 1.66 -31.71 -3.11
CA ALA A 23 1.43 -32.12 -4.49
C ALA A 23 2.61 -32.87 -5.11
N GLU A 24 3.83 -32.71 -4.58
CA GLU A 24 5.06 -33.31 -5.10
C GLU A 24 5.66 -34.38 -4.18
N ARG A 25 5.53 -34.27 -2.85
CA ARG A 25 6.25 -35.15 -1.91
C ARG A 25 5.44 -36.24 -1.21
N GLY A 26 4.12 -36.34 -1.43
CA GLY A 26 3.33 -37.52 -1.09
C GLY A 26 3.11 -37.82 0.40
N VAL A 27 3.83 -37.20 1.33
CA VAL A 27 3.58 -37.32 2.78
C VAL A 27 3.79 -35.97 3.48
N SER A 28 2.82 -35.66 4.35
CA SER A 28 2.57 -34.41 5.05
C SER A 28 3.79 -33.85 5.81
N THR A 29 4.29 -32.70 5.35
CA THR A 29 4.91 -31.73 6.26
C THR A 29 3.79 -30.90 6.89
N SER A 30 3.74 -30.86 8.22
CA SER A 30 2.81 -30.02 8.99
C SER A 30 3.16 -28.54 8.77
N THR A 31 2.64 -27.93 7.72
CA THR A 31 2.80 -26.50 7.46
C THR A 31 1.74 -25.73 8.23
N HIS A 32 2.14 -25.03 9.28
CA HIS A 32 1.26 -24.11 10.02
C HIS A 32 1.22 -22.78 9.28
N GLY A 33 0.08 -22.45 8.68
CA GLY A 33 -0.18 -21.11 8.17
C GLY A 33 -0.50 -20.17 9.34
N VAL A 34 0.38 -19.22 9.64
CA VAL A 34 0.10 -18.16 10.63
C VAL A 34 -0.50 -16.98 9.87
N TYR A 35 -1.81 -16.77 10.01
CA TYR A 35 -2.46 -15.57 9.49
C TYR A 35 -2.45 -14.50 10.59
N GLY A 36 -1.52 -13.54 10.50
CA GLY A 36 -1.41 -12.43 11.44
C GLY A 36 -2.26 -11.25 10.99
N GLY A 37 -3.30 -10.90 11.77
CA GLY A 37 -4.01 -9.64 11.61
C GLY A 37 -3.11 -8.45 11.98
N VAL A 38 -3.04 -7.43 11.13
CA VAL A 38 -2.35 -6.17 11.44
C VAL A 38 -3.34 -5.26 12.15
N ALA A 39 -3.15 -5.04 13.45
CA ALA A 39 -3.89 -4.01 14.18
C ALA A 39 -3.35 -2.64 13.75
N PHE A 40 -4.08 -1.96 12.86
CA PHE A 40 -3.83 -0.55 12.60
C PHE A 40 -4.27 0.21 13.85
N GLN A 41 -3.31 0.65 14.65
CA GLN A 41 -3.49 1.65 15.71
C GLN A 41 -3.86 2.99 15.07
N LEU A 42 -5.03 3.06 14.43
CA LEU A 42 -5.72 4.32 14.23
C LEU A 42 -6.12 4.73 15.64
N GLU A 43 -5.28 5.54 16.29
CA GLU A 43 -5.64 6.17 17.55
C GLU A 43 -7.03 6.76 17.38
N GLU A 44 -7.92 6.43 18.32
CA GLU A 44 -9.27 6.98 18.39
C GLU A 44 -9.13 8.50 18.29
N VAL A 45 -9.58 9.06 17.16
CA VAL A 45 -9.68 10.51 17.02
C VAL A 45 -10.61 10.94 18.15
N PRO A 46 -10.15 11.75 19.12
CA PRO A 46 -10.98 12.07 20.28
C PRO A 46 -12.23 12.74 19.74
N THR A 47 -13.37 12.06 19.91
CA THR A 47 -14.67 12.64 19.64
C THR A 47 -14.75 13.86 20.53
N MET A 48 -14.74 15.06 19.94
CA MET A 48 -14.91 16.30 20.68
C MET A 48 -16.27 16.27 21.36
N GLN A 49 -16.30 15.81 22.61
CA GLN A 49 -17.38 16.12 23.52
C GLN A 49 -17.39 17.64 23.70
N ALA A 50 -18.52 18.25 23.39
CA ALA A 50 -18.74 19.67 23.59
C ALA A 50 -18.35 20.06 25.03
N ALA A 51 -17.39 20.97 25.14
CA ALA A 51 -16.85 21.45 26.40
C ALA A 51 -17.97 22.05 27.27
N ARG A 52 -18.22 21.44 28.43
CA ARG A 52 -18.83 22.14 29.57
C ARG A 52 -17.69 22.84 30.33
N LEU A 53 -17.81 24.15 30.45
CA LEU A 53 -16.91 25.03 31.20
C LEU A 53 -16.72 24.54 32.65
N PRO A 54 -15.48 24.38 33.15
CA PRO A 54 -15.22 24.27 34.58
C PRO A 54 -15.02 25.66 35.20
N ARG A 55 -15.66 25.86 36.36
CA ARG A 55 -15.47 26.99 37.25
C ARG A 55 -14.24 26.72 38.14
N ALA A 56 -13.48 27.78 38.39
CA ALA A 56 -12.15 27.81 39.01
C ALA A 56 -11.99 27.07 40.35
N GLY A 57 -10.77 26.57 40.58
CA GLY A 57 -10.24 26.15 41.88
C GLY A 57 -8.74 25.83 41.79
N ALA A 58 -7.91 26.65 42.45
CA ALA A 58 -6.45 26.57 42.48
C ALA A 58 -5.94 25.46 43.42
N THR A 59 -4.77 24.88 43.13
CA THR A 59 -3.65 24.73 44.10
C THR A 59 -2.37 24.23 43.42
N VAL A 60 -1.26 24.81 43.87
CA VAL A 60 0.14 24.56 43.52
C VAL A 60 0.69 23.39 44.33
N THR A 61 1.52 22.53 43.74
CA THR A 61 2.73 22.03 44.43
C THR A 61 3.78 21.52 43.42
N ALA A 62 5.00 22.02 43.60
CA ALA A 62 6.22 21.60 42.92
C ALA A 62 6.91 20.46 43.69
N ARG A 63 7.65 19.59 42.99
CA ARG A 63 8.82 18.77 43.42
C ARG A 63 9.12 17.75 42.31
N GLN A 64 10.33 17.28 42.06
CA GLN A 64 11.71 17.74 42.23
C GLN A 64 12.55 16.77 41.37
N LEU A 65 13.72 17.23 40.89
CA LEU A 65 14.72 16.44 40.17
C LEU A 65 15.25 15.26 40.99
N ALA A 66 15.63 14.18 40.30
CA ALA A 66 16.76 13.34 40.70
C ALA A 66 17.50 12.77 39.49
N LEU A 67 18.79 13.12 39.41
CA LEU A 67 19.85 12.53 38.60
C LEU A 67 20.44 11.32 39.32
N ALA A 68 20.63 10.20 38.60
CA ALA A 68 21.67 9.17 38.76
C ALA A 68 21.36 8.07 37.73
N GLY A 69 22.25 7.60 36.86
CA GLY A 69 23.66 7.28 37.07
C GLY A 69 23.80 5.74 37.02
N GLY A 70 24.42 5.20 35.97
CA GLY A 70 24.77 3.78 35.92
C GLY A 70 24.67 3.15 34.53
N GLY A 71 25.79 3.09 33.81
CA GLY A 71 25.90 2.26 32.61
C GLY A 71 25.99 0.77 32.94
N LYS A 72 25.58 -0.07 31.99
CA LYS A 72 26.14 -1.40 31.71
C LYS A 72 25.56 -2.00 30.43
N ALA A 73 26.46 -2.62 29.66
CA ALA A 73 26.29 -3.69 28.67
C ALA A 73 25.34 -3.48 27.48
N ARG A 74 25.94 -3.28 26.29
CA ARG A 74 25.31 -3.52 24.99
C ARG A 74 25.04 -5.02 24.83
N SER A 75 23.78 -5.45 24.94
CA SER A 75 23.34 -6.75 24.43
C SER A 75 23.10 -6.62 22.92
N PHE A 76 23.95 -7.23 22.11
CA PHE A 76 23.61 -7.54 20.73
C PHE A 76 22.62 -8.70 20.73
N GLY A 77 21.48 -8.53 20.06
CA GLY A 77 20.64 -9.66 19.62
C GLY A 77 19.29 -9.87 20.32
N GLN A 78 18.57 -8.82 20.73
CA GLN A 78 17.11 -8.93 20.84
C GLN A 78 16.51 -8.39 19.55
N ILE A 79 15.99 -9.28 18.71
CA ILE A 79 15.06 -8.91 17.63
C ILE A 79 13.84 -8.31 18.33
N PRO A 80 13.56 -7.00 18.21
CA PRO A 80 12.44 -6.41 18.91
C PRO A 80 11.16 -6.84 18.20
N GLY A 81 10.32 -7.56 18.95
CA GLY A 81 8.98 -7.95 18.52
C GLY A 81 8.87 -9.42 18.18
N ALA A 82 8.79 -10.28 19.20
CA ALA A 82 8.10 -11.55 19.02
C ALA A 82 6.71 -11.24 18.41
N PRO A 83 6.27 -11.93 17.35
CA PRO A 83 4.97 -11.70 16.76
C PRO A 83 3.91 -11.90 17.86
N LYS A 84 3.27 -10.80 18.26
CA LYS A 84 2.13 -10.88 19.16
C LYS A 84 1.01 -11.52 18.34
N GLY A 85 0.74 -12.80 18.61
CA GLY A 85 -0.45 -13.45 18.09
C GLY A 85 -1.66 -12.61 18.48
N VAL A 86 -2.51 -12.33 17.50
CA VAL A 86 -3.85 -11.80 17.76
C VAL A 86 -4.67 -13.00 18.22
N ASP A 87 -5.09 -12.99 19.48
CA ASP A 87 -6.05 -13.97 19.96
C ASP A 87 -7.36 -13.76 19.20
N LEU A 88 -7.70 -14.71 18.32
CA LEU A 88 -8.95 -14.73 17.58
C LEU A 88 -10.05 -15.41 18.39
N ASN A 89 -9.88 -15.57 19.70
CA ASN A 89 -10.92 -16.10 20.54
C ASN A 89 -12.15 -15.17 20.50
N LEU A 90 -13.17 -15.61 19.76
CA LEU A 90 -14.44 -14.90 19.60
C LEU A 90 -15.37 -15.12 20.81
N ASP A 91 -15.00 -15.98 21.77
CA ASP A 91 -15.80 -16.26 22.96
C ASP A 91 -15.96 -15.02 23.87
N GLY A 92 -15.12 -13.99 23.69
CA GLY A 92 -15.23 -12.70 24.38
C GLY A 92 -16.20 -11.70 23.74
N PHE A 93 -16.72 -11.98 22.54
CA PHE A 93 -17.71 -11.13 21.90
C PHE A 93 -19.11 -11.59 22.31
N ASP A 94 -19.69 -10.89 23.30
CA ASP A 94 -21.07 -11.12 23.71
C ASP A 94 -22.04 -10.61 22.63
N LEU A 95 -22.48 -11.52 21.75
CA LEU A 95 -23.51 -11.25 20.74
C LEU A 95 -24.93 -11.34 21.31
N SER A 96 -25.10 -11.63 22.61
CA SER A 96 -26.43 -11.80 23.20
C SER A 96 -27.18 -10.47 23.38
N ALA A 97 -26.45 -9.34 23.42
CA ALA A 97 -27.02 -8.01 23.52
C ALA A 97 -26.65 -7.17 22.29
N PRO A 98 -27.56 -6.97 21.32
CA PRO A 98 -27.30 -6.05 20.21
C PRO A 98 -27.09 -4.64 20.78
N VAL A 99 -25.90 -4.08 20.59
CA VAL A 99 -25.61 -2.68 20.96
C VAL A 99 -26.48 -1.79 20.08
N PRO A 100 -27.45 -1.04 20.64
CA PRO A 100 -28.28 -0.14 19.85
C PRO A 100 -27.41 0.99 19.34
N LEU A 101 -27.06 0.96 18.05
CA LEU A 101 -26.45 2.12 17.41
C LEU A 101 -27.45 3.28 17.44
N PRO A 102 -26.99 4.52 17.68
CA PRO A 102 -27.86 5.68 17.61
C PRO A 102 -28.62 5.70 16.28
N ARG A 103 -29.96 5.68 16.36
CA ARG A 103 -30.90 5.55 15.24
C ARG A 103 -30.75 6.60 14.13
N ALA A 104 -29.92 7.63 14.35
CA ALA A 104 -29.59 8.64 13.36
C ALA A 104 -28.66 8.14 12.24
N GLU A 105 -27.92 7.04 12.46
CA GLU A 105 -27.04 6.43 11.44
C GLU A 105 -27.63 5.18 10.78
N GLN A 106 -28.77 4.69 11.29
CA GLN A 106 -29.55 3.58 10.71
C GLN A 106 -30.79 4.08 9.99
N ALA A 107 -30.64 5.10 9.15
CA ALA A 107 -31.55 5.19 8.02
C ALA A 107 -31.22 3.95 7.16
N GLU A 108 -32.00 2.88 7.34
CA GLU A 108 -32.03 1.76 6.38
C GLU A 108 -32.49 2.34 5.05
N ALA A 109 -31.54 2.93 4.32
CA ALA A 109 -31.72 3.26 2.93
C ALA A 109 -32.05 1.94 2.26
N ALA A 110 -33.27 1.85 1.70
CA ALA A 110 -33.73 0.66 1.00
C ALA A 110 -32.60 0.16 0.10
N PRO A 111 -32.32 -1.16 0.06
CA PRO A 111 -31.16 -1.71 -0.67
C PRO A 111 -31.08 -1.25 -2.14
N GLU A 112 -32.23 -0.96 -2.75
CA GLU A 112 -32.33 -0.36 -4.09
C GLU A 112 -31.70 1.04 -4.19
N ALA A 113 -31.87 1.88 -3.17
CA ALA A 113 -31.26 3.22 -3.14
C ALA A 113 -29.72 3.13 -3.08
N SER A 114 -29.17 2.21 -2.27
CA SER A 114 -27.72 2.00 -2.18
C SER A 114 -27.13 1.51 -3.51
N ALA A 115 -27.80 0.57 -4.18
CA ALA A 115 -27.35 0.06 -5.48
C ALA A 115 -27.38 1.15 -6.57
N ALA A 116 -28.43 1.98 -6.60
CA ALA A 116 -28.52 3.11 -7.51
C ALA A 116 -27.40 4.14 -7.24
N CYS A 117 -27.12 4.43 -5.96
CA CYS A 117 -26.04 5.32 -5.54
C CYS A 117 -24.66 4.79 -5.97
N ALA A 118 -24.37 3.49 -5.78
CA ALA A 118 -23.10 2.90 -6.19
C ALA A 118 -22.87 3.02 -7.70
N LYS A 119 -23.87 2.73 -8.53
CA LYS A 119 -23.77 2.86 -9.99
C LYS A 119 -23.53 4.32 -10.40
N ALA A 120 -24.28 5.26 -9.82
CA ALA A 120 -24.12 6.69 -10.09
C ALA A 120 -22.74 7.22 -9.65
N PHE A 121 -22.24 6.73 -8.51
CA PHE A 121 -20.90 7.05 -8.00
C PHE A 121 -19.80 6.64 -8.99
N TRP A 122 -19.77 5.37 -9.40
CA TRP A 122 -18.76 4.88 -10.33
C TRP A 122 -18.87 5.52 -11.71
N PHE A 123 -20.09 5.78 -12.19
CA PHE A 123 -20.30 6.51 -13.44
C PHE A 123 -19.74 7.94 -13.36
N SER A 124 -20.03 8.66 -12.28
CA SER A 124 -19.50 10.01 -12.04
C SER A 124 -17.97 10.03 -11.93
N LEU A 125 -17.38 8.95 -11.42
CA LEU A 125 -15.92 8.80 -11.34
C LEU A 125 -15.30 8.52 -12.72
N ALA A 126 -15.92 7.69 -13.55
CA ALA A 126 -15.43 7.33 -14.88
C ALA A 126 -15.57 8.48 -15.88
N CYS A 127 -16.67 9.23 -15.84
CA CYS A 127 -16.97 10.30 -16.79
C CYS A 127 -16.21 11.60 -16.43
N ASN A 128 -15.42 12.10 -17.37
CA ASN A 128 -14.73 13.40 -17.21
C ASN A 128 -15.71 14.58 -17.36
N SER A 129 -16.78 14.41 -18.12
CA SER A 129 -17.82 15.42 -18.37
C SER A 129 -19.08 15.10 -17.56
N GLY A 130 -19.66 16.09 -16.87
CA GLY A 130 -20.93 15.93 -16.14
C GLY A 130 -20.83 15.26 -14.76
N SER A 131 -19.63 15.16 -14.19
CA SER A 131 -19.44 14.66 -12.82
C SER A 131 -20.07 15.62 -11.80
N VAL A 132 -20.80 15.06 -10.83
CA VAL A 132 -21.31 15.80 -9.65
C VAL A 132 -20.17 16.24 -8.73
N PHE A 133 -19.05 15.52 -8.73
CA PHE A 133 -17.88 15.84 -7.92
C PHE A 133 -17.10 17.04 -8.48
N ALA A 134 -16.60 17.87 -7.56
CA ALA A 134 -15.55 18.85 -7.87
C ALA A 134 -14.33 18.15 -8.49
N ALA A 135 -13.56 18.89 -9.28
CA ALA A 135 -12.41 18.33 -10.00
C ALA A 135 -11.38 17.68 -9.07
N ASP A 136 -11.10 18.32 -7.93
CA ASP A 136 -10.15 17.84 -6.93
C ASP A 136 -10.65 16.59 -6.20
N ASP A 137 -11.93 16.56 -5.83
CA ASP A 137 -12.56 15.39 -5.20
C ASP A 137 -12.57 14.19 -6.13
N ARG A 138 -12.88 14.42 -7.41
CA ARG A 138 -12.84 13.36 -8.42
C ARG A 138 -11.42 12.82 -8.60
N ARG A 139 -10.41 13.69 -8.65
CA ARG A 139 -9.00 13.26 -8.72
C ARG A 139 -8.63 12.44 -7.49
N PHE A 140 -9.02 12.90 -6.31
CA PHE A 140 -8.81 12.19 -5.05
C PHE A 140 -9.48 10.80 -5.05
N PHE A 141 -10.77 10.70 -5.40
CA PHE A 141 -11.47 9.41 -5.45
C PHE A 141 -10.92 8.47 -6.52
N LYS A 142 -10.44 9.00 -7.67
CA LYS A 142 -9.75 8.18 -8.69
C LYS A 142 -8.45 7.60 -8.15
N ALA A 143 -7.70 8.36 -7.36
CA ALA A 143 -6.48 7.87 -6.72
C ALA A 143 -6.81 6.84 -5.62
N LEU A 144 -7.85 7.09 -4.81
CA LEU A 144 -8.28 6.21 -3.74
C LEU A 144 -8.79 4.86 -4.26
N PHE A 145 -9.59 4.88 -5.34
CA PHE A 145 -10.14 3.68 -5.97
C PHE A 145 -9.37 3.30 -7.24
N ASN A 146 -8.03 3.31 -7.16
CA ASN A 146 -7.19 2.84 -8.25
C ASN A 146 -7.48 1.34 -8.52
N PRO A 147 -7.87 0.95 -9.76
CA PRO A 147 -8.19 -0.45 -10.09
C PRO A 147 -7.06 -1.46 -9.85
N HIS A 148 -5.82 -1.01 -9.74
CA HIS A 148 -4.67 -1.86 -9.41
C HIS A 148 -4.51 -2.10 -7.91
N LEU A 149 -5.01 -1.20 -7.07
CA LEU A 149 -4.91 -1.27 -5.61
C LEU A 149 -6.22 -1.67 -4.93
N SER A 150 -7.33 -1.56 -5.65
CA SER A 150 -8.67 -1.75 -5.10
C SER A 150 -9.53 -2.52 -6.10
N ASP A 151 -10.08 -3.63 -5.65
CA ASP A 151 -11.08 -4.43 -6.37
C ASP A 151 -12.52 -3.99 -6.06
N ARG A 152 -12.70 -2.92 -5.25
CA ARG A 152 -14.01 -2.36 -4.85
C ARG A 152 -14.94 -2.07 -6.02
N GLN A 153 -14.39 -1.74 -7.19
CA GLN A 153 -15.20 -1.52 -8.39
C GLN A 153 -15.93 -2.79 -8.85
N GLN A 154 -15.35 -3.97 -8.60
CA GLN A 154 -15.91 -5.27 -8.94
C GLN A 154 -17.06 -5.69 -8.02
N GLU A 155 -17.19 -5.05 -6.84
CA GLU A 155 -18.31 -5.29 -5.92
C GLU A 155 -19.66 -4.86 -6.52
N GLY A 156 -19.65 -3.98 -7.53
CA GLY A 156 -20.84 -3.56 -8.27
C GLY A 156 -21.90 -2.96 -7.35
N GLN A 157 -23.04 -3.65 -7.23
CA GLN A 157 -24.16 -3.21 -6.38
C GLN A 157 -23.95 -3.44 -4.89
N ARG A 158 -22.98 -4.29 -4.51
CA ARG A 158 -22.64 -4.55 -3.10
C ARG A 158 -21.72 -3.48 -2.50
N PHE A 159 -21.22 -2.58 -3.35
CA PHE A 159 -20.36 -1.49 -2.91
C PHE A 159 -21.13 -0.57 -1.94
N ALA A 160 -20.68 -0.54 -0.70
CA ALA A 160 -21.12 0.42 0.29
C ALA A 160 -20.26 1.68 0.20
N LEU A 161 -20.90 2.84 0.15
CA LEU A 161 -20.18 4.11 0.17
C LEU A 161 -19.37 4.23 1.48
N PRO A 162 -18.12 4.69 1.41
CA PRO A 162 -17.35 4.94 2.63
C PRO A 162 -18.05 6.02 3.46
N GLN A 163 -17.83 5.99 4.77
CA GLN A 163 -18.28 7.06 5.65
C GLN A 163 -17.79 8.42 5.11
N THR A 164 -18.69 9.38 4.99
CA THR A 164 -18.41 10.71 4.41
C THR A 164 -18.08 11.74 5.49
N SER A 165 -17.75 11.30 6.71
CA SER A 165 -17.38 12.22 7.78
C SER A 165 -16.12 13.00 7.38
N PHE A 166 -16.12 14.31 7.65
CA PHE A 166 -15.04 15.20 7.24
C PHE A 166 -13.66 14.73 7.74
N GLY A 167 -13.57 14.33 9.02
CA GLY A 167 -12.32 13.85 9.61
C GLY A 167 -11.77 12.58 8.95
N TYR A 168 -12.66 11.67 8.55
CA TYR A 168 -12.27 10.44 7.83
C TYR A 168 -11.75 10.76 6.42
N ILE A 169 -12.49 11.59 5.66
CA ILE A 169 -12.08 12.00 4.31
C ILE A 169 -10.75 12.76 4.33
N GLU A 170 -10.55 13.66 5.29
CA GLU A 170 -9.25 14.35 5.48
C GLU A 170 -8.12 13.38 5.83
N GLY A 171 -8.40 12.36 6.65
CA GLY A 171 -7.47 11.27 6.92
C GLY A 171 -7.05 10.54 5.65
N LEU A 172 -8.02 10.18 4.80
CA LEU A 172 -7.76 9.54 3.52
C LEU A 172 -6.96 10.45 2.56
N ARG A 173 -7.27 11.74 2.49
CA ARG A 173 -6.49 12.70 1.67
C ARG A 173 -5.03 12.74 2.08
N ARG A 174 -4.74 12.80 3.39
CA ARG A 174 -3.36 12.74 3.89
C ARG A 174 -2.66 11.44 3.51
N LEU A 175 -3.35 10.30 3.57
CA LEU A 175 -2.79 9.00 3.18
C LEU A 175 -2.52 8.92 1.67
N VAL A 176 -3.47 9.35 0.84
CA VAL A 176 -3.30 9.42 -0.61
C VAL A 176 -2.13 10.33 -0.97
N LYS A 177 -1.98 11.47 -0.28
CA LYS A 177 -0.84 12.37 -0.51
C LYS A 177 0.50 11.73 -0.21
N LYS A 178 0.61 10.99 0.91
CA LYS A 178 1.83 10.22 1.23
C LYS A 178 2.15 9.16 0.18
N GLU A 179 1.14 8.49 -0.38
CA GLU A 179 1.33 7.53 -1.46
C GLU A 179 1.83 8.22 -2.74
N GLU A 180 1.28 9.39 -3.11
CA GLU A 180 1.78 10.19 -4.23
C GLU A 180 3.26 10.56 -4.05
N ASP A 181 3.67 10.94 -2.84
CA ASP A 181 5.06 11.29 -2.54
C ASP A 181 6.00 10.07 -2.67
N VAL A 182 5.52 8.87 -2.31
CA VAL A 182 6.25 7.60 -2.53
C VAL A 182 6.36 7.28 -4.02
N GLN A 183 5.29 7.44 -4.79
CA GLN A 183 5.31 7.25 -6.24
C GLN A 183 6.28 8.21 -6.93
N GLU A 184 6.32 9.49 -6.52
CA GLU A 184 7.28 10.46 -7.03
C GLU A 184 8.72 10.07 -6.66
N SER A 185 8.94 9.63 -5.42
CA SER A 185 10.24 9.14 -4.96
C SER A 185 10.72 7.94 -5.77
N ARG A 186 9.82 6.99 -6.08
CA ARG A 186 10.11 5.85 -6.98
C ARG A 186 10.48 6.31 -8.39
N LYS A 187 9.74 7.28 -8.96
CA LYS A 187 10.06 7.83 -10.29
C LYS A 187 11.43 8.50 -10.30
N ARG A 188 11.71 9.33 -9.29
CA ARG A 188 12.98 10.05 -9.15
C ARG A 188 14.14 9.08 -8.98
N HIS A 189 13.98 8.07 -8.12
CA HIS A 189 15.01 7.06 -7.92
C HIS A 189 15.25 6.24 -9.19
N PHE A 190 14.19 5.80 -9.89
CA PHE A 190 14.31 5.02 -11.13
C PHE A 190 15.11 5.76 -12.21
N LEU A 191 14.90 7.08 -12.33
CA LEU A 191 15.62 7.93 -13.28
C LEU A 191 17.02 8.34 -12.80
N SER A 192 17.40 7.99 -11.57
CA SER A 192 18.71 8.32 -11.01
C SER A 192 19.82 7.39 -11.52
N LYS A 193 21.08 7.79 -11.31
CA LYS A 193 22.24 6.95 -11.61
C LYS A 193 22.42 5.81 -10.60
N ASP A 194 21.80 5.94 -9.43
CA ASP A 194 21.90 4.97 -8.34
C ASP A 194 20.96 3.77 -8.53
N PHE A 195 19.98 3.88 -9.45
CA PHE A 195 19.11 2.76 -9.78
C PHE A 195 19.85 1.70 -10.59
N LEU A 196 19.92 0.50 -10.00
CA LEU A 196 20.49 -0.70 -10.60
C LEU A 196 19.38 -1.72 -10.89
N GLU A 197 19.38 -2.29 -12.09
CA GLU A 197 18.35 -3.26 -12.53
C GLU A 197 18.24 -4.48 -11.62
N ASP A 198 19.38 -4.94 -11.07
CA ASP A 198 19.45 -6.10 -10.19
C ASP A 198 19.26 -5.77 -8.70
N GLN A 199 19.28 -4.47 -8.35
CA GLN A 199 19.19 -3.94 -6.98
C GLN A 199 18.37 -2.64 -7.01
N ALA A 200 17.06 -2.81 -7.21
CA ALA A 200 16.12 -1.70 -7.32
C ALA A 200 16.05 -0.91 -6.00
N GLY A 201 16.27 -1.58 -4.87
CA GLY A 201 16.28 -0.99 -3.53
C GLY A 201 14.91 -0.99 -2.86
N SER A 202 14.86 -0.52 -1.61
CA SER A 202 13.70 -0.67 -0.72
C SER A 202 12.45 0.13 -1.14
N LEU A 203 12.56 1.00 -2.14
CA LEU A 203 11.41 1.75 -2.68
C LEU A 203 10.53 0.90 -3.60
N TYR A 204 11.00 -0.25 -4.06
CA TYR A 204 10.29 -1.14 -4.98
C TYR A 204 9.92 -2.45 -4.29
N PRO A 205 9.03 -3.26 -4.90
CA PRO A 205 8.77 -4.61 -4.42
C PRO A 205 10.07 -5.42 -4.38
N GLY A 206 10.30 -6.20 -3.32
CA GLY A 206 11.49 -7.04 -3.19
C GLY A 206 11.63 -8.10 -4.30
N SER A 207 10.56 -8.37 -5.05
CA SER A 207 10.57 -9.23 -6.24
C SER A 207 11.28 -8.61 -7.47
N TRP A 208 11.64 -7.33 -7.40
CA TRP A 208 12.45 -6.65 -8.42
C TRP A 208 13.94 -6.93 -8.25
N ASP A 209 14.39 -7.16 -7.02
CA ASP A 209 15.78 -7.51 -6.75
C ASP A 209 16.04 -8.94 -7.23
N SER A 210 17.17 -9.15 -7.90
CA SER A 210 17.55 -10.46 -8.40
C SER A 210 17.81 -11.41 -7.22
N SER A 211 16.99 -12.46 -7.08
CA SER A 211 17.13 -13.44 -5.99
C SER A 211 18.41 -14.28 -6.07
N ILE A 212 19.16 -14.17 -7.16
CA ILE A 212 20.38 -14.96 -7.43
C ILE A 212 21.61 -14.07 -7.25
N ALA A 213 21.94 -13.77 -5.99
CA ALA A 213 23.20 -13.11 -5.63
C ALA A 213 24.40 -14.08 -5.50
N ILE A 214 24.20 -15.39 -5.69
CA ILE A 214 25.07 -16.41 -5.06
C ILE A 214 26.40 -16.72 -5.81
N ALA A 215 26.67 -16.21 -7.02
CA ALA A 215 27.94 -16.57 -7.70
C ALA A 215 28.58 -15.52 -8.62
N ARG A 216 28.03 -14.30 -8.75
CA ARG A 216 28.49 -13.34 -9.78
C ARG A 216 29.55 -12.34 -9.32
N GLU A 217 30.19 -12.55 -8.18
CA GLU A 217 31.13 -11.59 -7.60
C GLU A 217 32.37 -11.32 -8.49
N HIS A 218 32.68 -12.20 -9.45
CA HIS A 218 33.89 -12.09 -10.29
C HIS A 218 33.64 -11.61 -11.73
N ALA A 219 32.40 -11.34 -12.13
CA ALA A 219 32.05 -10.95 -13.51
C ALA A 219 31.42 -9.55 -13.62
N ARG A 220 31.66 -8.66 -12.66
CA ARG A 220 31.30 -7.24 -12.77
C ARG A 220 32.25 -6.53 -13.74
N LYS A 221 32.19 -6.85 -15.04
CA LYS A 221 32.59 -5.89 -16.06
C LYS A 221 31.58 -4.75 -15.95
N ALA A 222 32.06 -3.60 -15.48
CA ALA A 222 31.28 -2.38 -15.38
C ALA A 222 30.49 -2.20 -16.69
N SER A 223 29.15 -2.21 -16.60
CA SER A 223 28.32 -1.92 -17.75
C SER A 223 28.68 -0.51 -18.23
N PRO A 224 29.06 -0.31 -19.51
CA PRO A 224 29.38 1.01 -20.05
C PRO A 224 28.21 2.01 -19.96
N ALA A 225 27.00 1.53 -19.67
CA ALA A 225 25.76 2.31 -19.66
C ALA A 225 25.65 3.33 -18.50
N ALA A 226 26.46 3.23 -17.44
CA ALA A 226 26.36 4.14 -16.30
C ALA A 226 26.78 5.60 -16.62
N ALA A 227 27.50 5.83 -17.72
CA ALA A 227 28.09 7.14 -18.04
C ALA A 227 27.12 8.12 -18.74
N ALA A 228 25.94 7.70 -19.21
CA ALA A 228 25.15 8.49 -20.17
C ALA A 228 23.73 8.90 -19.71
N ARG A 229 23.47 9.01 -18.39
CA ARG A 229 22.11 9.33 -17.87
C ARG A 229 21.79 10.82 -17.67
N GLU A 230 22.62 11.75 -18.15
CA GLU A 230 22.34 13.19 -17.97
C GLU A 230 21.52 13.80 -19.11
N GLY A 231 20.24 14.04 -18.81
CA GLY A 231 19.49 15.23 -19.21
C GLY A 231 19.29 15.52 -20.70
N TRP A 232 19.57 14.57 -21.59
CA TRP A 232 19.36 14.79 -23.01
C TRP A 232 17.86 14.85 -23.31
N LEU A 233 17.38 16.06 -23.60
CA LEU A 233 16.05 16.31 -24.14
C LEU A 233 16.14 16.19 -25.66
N PRO A 234 15.60 15.12 -26.30
CA PRO A 234 15.58 15.03 -27.75
C PRO A 234 14.85 16.24 -28.34
N SER A 235 15.39 16.80 -29.44
CA SER A 235 14.64 17.69 -30.31
C SER A 235 13.35 17.00 -30.77
N GLY A 236 12.28 17.75 -31.07
CA GLY A 236 10.96 17.20 -31.41
C GLY A 236 10.99 16.18 -32.55
N ALA A 237 11.84 16.38 -33.57
CA ALA A 237 12.03 15.41 -34.65
C ALA A 237 12.67 14.10 -34.17
N THR A 238 13.67 14.21 -33.29
CA THR A 238 14.36 13.05 -32.71
C THR A 238 13.45 12.29 -31.75
N ALA A 239 12.60 12.98 -30.99
CA ALA A 239 11.61 12.37 -30.11
C ALA A 239 10.61 11.52 -30.90
N ALA A 240 10.13 12.00 -32.05
CA ALA A 240 9.22 11.23 -32.91
C ALA A 240 9.88 9.96 -33.47
N HIS A 241 11.14 10.05 -33.89
CA HIS A 241 11.89 8.89 -34.38
C HIS A 241 12.13 7.86 -33.26
N LEU A 242 12.56 8.31 -32.07
CA LEU A 242 12.72 7.45 -30.90
C LEU A 242 11.41 6.79 -30.49
N GLN A 243 10.30 7.52 -30.50
CA GLN A 243 8.99 6.96 -30.20
C GLN A 243 8.60 5.83 -31.18
N SER A 244 8.96 5.96 -32.46
CA SER A 244 8.77 4.88 -33.44
C SER A 244 9.61 3.66 -33.12
N MET A 245 10.90 3.85 -32.78
CA MET A 245 11.81 2.77 -32.40
C MET A 245 11.37 2.07 -31.10
N LEU A 246 10.93 2.83 -30.10
CA LEU A 246 10.48 2.28 -28.81
C LEU A 246 9.21 1.43 -28.93
N LYS A 247 8.38 1.64 -29.96
CA LYS A 247 7.20 0.81 -30.21
C LYS A 247 7.55 -0.60 -30.69
N THR A 248 8.70 -0.77 -31.36
CA THR A 248 9.14 -2.07 -31.88
C THR A 248 10.20 -2.74 -30.99
N ALA A 249 10.91 -1.96 -30.17
CA ALA A 249 11.92 -2.47 -29.26
C ALA A 249 11.30 -3.24 -28.09
N ALA A 250 11.87 -4.41 -27.77
CA ALA A 250 11.58 -5.11 -26.53
C ALA A 250 12.31 -4.42 -25.36
N PRO A 251 11.62 -4.11 -24.24
CA PRO A 251 12.28 -3.54 -23.07
C PRO A 251 13.21 -4.59 -22.42
N VAL A 252 14.40 -4.16 -21.99
CA VAL A 252 15.34 -5.02 -21.24
C VAL A 252 14.95 -5.15 -19.78
N PHE A 253 14.27 -4.13 -19.25
CA PHE A 253 13.67 -4.12 -17.93
C PHE A 253 12.20 -3.74 -18.10
N ASP A 254 11.29 -4.53 -17.57
CA ASP A 254 9.85 -4.26 -17.63
C ASP A 254 9.18 -4.81 -16.38
N LYS A 255 8.89 -3.92 -15.44
CA LYS A 255 8.33 -4.28 -14.15
C LYS A 255 7.20 -3.33 -13.76
N CYS A 256 6.23 -3.87 -13.03
CA CYS A 256 5.14 -3.09 -12.43
C CYS A 256 5.29 -3.06 -10.91
N THR A 257 4.91 -1.92 -10.35
CA THR A 257 4.73 -1.73 -8.91
C THR A 257 3.29 -2.08 -8.52
N GLU A 258 3.03 -2.18 -7.23
CA GLU A 258 1.71 -2.54 -6.69
C GLU A 258 0.60 -1.56 -7.10
N ASP A 259 0.93 -0.28 -7.25
CA ASP A 259 -0.01 0.76 -7.70
C ASP A 259 -0.31 0.73 -9.21
N GLY A 260 0.28 -0.23 -9.93
CA GLY A 260 0.14 -0.39 -11.38
C GLY A 260 1.11 0.47 -12.18
N SER A 261 1.93 1.31 -11.54
CA SER A 261 2.97 2.07 -12.24
C SER A 261 3.99 1.11 -12.86
N ARG A 262 4.16 1.23 -14.18
CA ARG A 262 5.05 0.39 -14.98
C ARG A 262 6.32 1.13 -15.33
N PHE A 263 7.46 0.50 -15.07
CA PHE A 263 8.79 1.03 -15.27
C PHE A 263 9.49 0.18 -16.31
N ARG A 264 10.03 0.84 -17.33
CA ARG A 264 10.66 0.18 -18.47
C ARG A 264 12.01 0.80 -18.77
N ILE A 265 12.96 -0.04 -19.18
CA ILE A 265 14.24 0.38 -19.74
C ILE A 265 14.37 -0.23 -21.12
N TYR A 266 14.69 0.59 -22.10
CA TYR A 266 14.95 0.18 -23.47
C TYR A 266 16.41 0.43 -23.80
N ARG A 267 17.09 -0.57 -24.37
CA ARG A 267 18.48 -0.43 -24.83
C ARG A 267 18.52 -0.54 -26.35
N LEU A 268 19.00 0.52 -26.99
CA LEU A 268 19.10 0.66 -28.44
C LEU A 268 20.55 1.01 -28.80
N GLY A 269 21.39 -0.03 -28.97
CA GLY A 269 22.83 0.16 -29.18
C GLY A 269 23.49 0.76 -27.93
N SER A 270 24.01 1.98 -28.04
CA SER A 270 24.61 2.74 -26.93
C SER A 270 23.61 3.62 -26.18
N PHE A 271 22.35 3.69 -26.61
CA PHE A 271 21.32 4.51 -25.99
C PHE A 271 20.46 3.71 -25.02
N GLU A 272 20.17 4.30 -23.87
CA GLU A 272 19.24 3.79 -22.87
C GLU A 272 18.11 4.81 -22.67
N VAL A 273 16.86 4.34 -22.67
CA VAL A 273 15.64 5.16 -22.46
C VAL A 273 14.78 4.53 -21.38
#